data_AF-A0A953QTN3-F1
#
_entry.id   AF-A0A953QTN3-F1
#
_cell.length_a   1.000
_cell.length_b   1.000
_cell.length_c   1.000
_cell.angle_alpha   90.00
_cell.angle_beta   90.00
_cell.angle_gamma   90.00
#
_symmetry.space_group_name_H-M   'P 1'
#
loop_
_entity.id
_entity.type
_entity.pdbx_description
1 polymer ?
#
loop_
_entity_poly.entity_id
_entity_poly.type
_entity_poly.pdbx_seq_one_letter_code
_entity_poly.pdbx_strand_id
1 'polypeptide(L)'
;MRLARIFGSTLGLMLALGAPARAADDPTYLGVLEAGQDSGFSVRLAFRFENGRWEAMPHDAGDPEALAKLAALYPAKASWTIALDGKNIGSVASVRPRTYERYRDVGLEALTPDSKAPAIRSGAQAFETWDGTPRYRPLAAVSRPNFSDPDHWKPFRPSASLGQQAHAAFRKAIALDPGCDNRPTRDYPEAYIQLLEKAYRSSRGDVLLALRADPSKNRCDVQDAEWRSVWFLVRDNAVTWIGNGLALIDAGDYDGDGISELLFQSSGYNLDGYVLFNVRDATAQRFEWSYH
;
A
#
# COMPACT_ATOMS: atom_id res chain seq x y z
N MET A 1 59.76 57.81 21.45
CA MET A 1 58.33 57.59 21.78
C MET A 1 57.87 56.29 21.11
N ARG A 2 57.80 55.19 21.85
CA ARG A 2 57.24 53.90 21.39
C ARG A 2 56.27 53.41 22.46
N LEU A 3 54.99 53.26 22.09
CA LEU A 3 53.92 52.71 22.93
C LEU A 3 53.79 51.22 22.62
N ALA A 4 53.93 50.39 23.65
CA ALA A 4 53.70 48.94 23.60
C ALA A 4 52.22 48.63 23.90
N ARG A 5 51.60 47.78 23.09
CA ARG A 5 50.27 47.22 23.32
C ARG A 5 50.40 45.80 23.88
N ILE A 6 49.69 45.55 24.97
CA ILE A 6 49.50 44.23 25.60
C ILE A 6 48.18 43.67 25.07
N PHE A 7 48.20 42.48 24.47
CA PHE A 7 47.00 41.70 24.14
C PHE A 7 46.87 40.57 25.16
N GLY A 8 45.76 40.57 25.91
CA GLY A 8 45.34 39.47 26.76
C GLY A 8 44.46 38.48 25.99
N SER A 9 44.77 37.20 26.06
CA SER A 9 44.01 36.12 25.45
C SER A 9 43.03 35.53 26.46
N THR A 10 41.73 35.63 26.17
CA THR A 10 40.66 35.01 26.98
C THR A 10 40.36 33.62 26.43
N LEU A 11 40.60 32.59 27.23
CA LEU A 11 40.33 31.19 26.91
C LEU A 11 38.85 30.89 27.18
N GLY A 12 38.05 30.73 26.13
CA GLY A 12 36.63 30.37 26.22
C GLY A 12 36.44 28.86 26.30
N LEU A 13 35.92 28.38 27.43
CA LEU A 13 35.54 26.98 27.67
C LEU A 13 34.20 26.69 26.96
N MET A 14 34.23 25.98 25.83
CA MET A 14 33.01 25.46 25.20
C MET A 14 32.52 24.22 25.94
N LEU A 15 31.44 24.35 26.71
CA LEU A 15 30.66 23.22 27.19
C LEU A 15 29.84 22.65 26.03
N ALA A 16 30.23 21.47 25.53
CA ALA A 16 29.42 20.68 24.61
C ALA A 16 28.21 20.10 25.38
N LEU A 17 27.07 20.77 25.30
CA LEU A 17 25.78 20.23 25.73
C LEU A 17 25.40 19.10 24.76
N GLY A 18 25.62 17.85 25.17
CA GLY A 18 25.14 16.68 24.43
C GLY A 18 23.62 16.73 24.35
N ALA A 19 23.08 16.79 23.13
CA ALA A 19 21.64 16.68 22.92
C ALA A 19 21.17 15.30 23.43
N PRO A 20 20.05 15.23 24.17
CA PRO A 20 19.52 13.95 24.61
C PRO A 20 19.23 13.07 23.38
N ALA A 21 19.72 11.83 23.40
CA ALA A 21 19.33 10.84 22.42
C ALA A 21 17.80 10.68 22.49
N ARG A 22 17.09 11.01 21.41
CA ARG A 22 15.67 10.67 21.29
C ARG A 22 15.56 9.16 21.43
N ALA A 23 14.74 8.69 22.37
CA ALA A 23 14.32 7.31 22.39
C ALA A 23 13.75 6.99 20.99
N ALA A 24 14.12 5.85 20.43
CA ALA A 24 13.52 5.40 19.18
C ALA A 24 12.01 5.28 19.42
N ASP A 25 11.22 6.04 18.68
CA ASP A 25 9.77 5.94 18.75
C ASP A 25 9.36 4.54 18.31
N ASP A 26 8.39 3.92 19.01
CA ASP A 26 7.86 2.61 18.61
C ASP A 26 7.41 2.64 17.15
N PRO A 27 7.72 1.62 16.33
CA PRO A 27 7.36 1.62 14.91
C PRO A 27 5.85 1.78 14.72
N THR A 28 5.45 2.47 13.65
CA THR A 28 4.05 2.50 13.21
C THR A 28 3.81 1.30 12.31
N TYR A 29 2.73 0.57 12.53
CA TYR A 29 2.35 -0.55 11.68
C TYR A 29 1.11 -0.18 10.87
N LEU A 30 1.09 -0.64 9.63
CA LEU A 30 -0.05 -0.56 8.74
C LEU A 30 -0.40 -1.96 8.27
N GLY A 31 -1.68 -2.27 8.31
CA GLY A 31 -2.25 -3.51 7.87
C GLY A 31 -3.63 -3.32 7.28
N VAL A 32 -4.30 -4.44 7.07
CA VAL A 32 -5.65 -4.48 6.50
C VAL A 32 -6.52 -5.35 7.37
N LEU A 33 -7.66 -4.81 7.79
CA LEU A 33 -8.73 -5.58 8.39
C LEU A 33 -9.45 -6.34 7.27
N GLU A 34 -9.35 -7.67 7.30
CA GLU A 34 -9.94 -8.58 6.32
C GLU A 34 -10.95 -9.51 6.99
N ALA A 35 -11.93 -9.96 6.20
CA ALA A 35 -12.88 -10.98 6.62
C ALA A 35 -12.39 -12.35 6.14
N GLY A 36 -12.20 -13.27 7.08
CA GLY A 36 -11.92 -14.67 6.77
C GLY A 36 -13.13 -15.39 6.17
N GLN A 37 -12.88 -16.55 5.56
CA GLN A 37 -13.94 -17.36 4.95
C GLN A 37 -14.96 -17.87 6.00
N ASP A 38 -14.50 -18.22 7.20
CA ASP A 38 -15.33 -18.78 8.28
C ASP A 38 -16.02 -17.71 9.17
N SER A 39 -16.39 -16.57 8.58
CA SER A 39 -17.12 -15.45 9.21
C SER A 39 -16.39 -14.61 10.28
N GLY A 40 -15.14 -14.93 10.59
CA GLY A 40 -14.28 -14.12 11.47
C GLY A 40 -13.61 -12.94 10.73
N PHE A 41 -13.10 -11.99 11.50
CA PHE A 41 -12.20 -10.94 11.00
C PHE A 41 -10.79 -11.14 11.55
N SER A 42 -9.81 -10.69 10.79
CA SER A 42 -8.39 -10.69 11.13
C SER A 42 -7.76 -9.39 10.63
N VAL A 43 -6.66 -8.98 11.26
CA VAL A 43 -5.80 -7.94 10.69
C VAL A 43 -4.60 -8.62 10.06
N ARG A 44 -4.36 -8.34 8.78
CA ARG A 44 -3.10 -8.69 8.13
C ARG A 44 -2.13 -7.53 8.25
N LEU A 45 -1.11 -7.67 9.08
CA LEU A 45 -0.08 -6.65 9.28
C LEU A 45 0.91 -6.75 8.10
N ALA A 46 1.05 -5.66 7.33
CA ALA A 46 1.72 -5.71 6.03
C ALA A 46 2.96 -4.80 5.96
N PHE A 47 2.92 -3.65 6.62
CA PHE A 47 3.98 -2.65 6.55
C PHE A 47 4.35 -2.11 7.93
N ARG A 48 5.59 -1.66 8.05
CA ARG A 48 6.10 -0.90 9.19
C ARG A 48 6.72 0.39 8.72
N PHE A 49 6.49 1.46 9.46
CA PHE A 49 7.20 2.72 9.33
C PHE A 49 8.16 2.87 10.50
N GLU A 50 9.45 2.91 10.18
CA GLU A 50 10.53 3.04 11.15
C GLU A 50 11.66 3.83 10.50
N ASN A 51 12.34 4.70 11.26
CA ASN A 51 13.45 5.50 10.76
C ASN A 51 13.11 6.34 9.51
N GLY A 52 11.88 6.85 9.43
CA GLY A 52 11.44 7.74 8.35
C GLY A 52 11.16 7.04 7.02
N ARG A 53 10.97 5.72 7.02
CA ARG A 53 10.66 4.95 5.81
C ARG A 53 9.67 3.84 6.07
N TRP A 54 8.84 3.57 5.06
CA TRP A 54 8.01 2.39 4.99
C TRP A 54 8.83 1.18 4.52
N GLU A 55 8.59 0.04 5.15
CA GLU A 55 9.10 -1.26 4.74
C GLU A 55 7.97 -2.28 4.80
N ALA A 56 7.95 -3.20 3.85
CA ALA A 56 7.12 -4.39 3.97
C ALA A 56 7.60 -5.27 5.13
N MET A 57 6.66 -5.88 5.83
CA MET A 57 6.99 -6.91 6.82
C MET A 57 7.56 -8.15 6.13
N PRO A 58 8.41 -8.93 6.80
CA PRO A 58 8.91 -10.20 6.27
C PRO A 58 7.75 -11.15 5.91
N HIS A 59 7.62 -11.47 4.63
CA HIS A 59 6.54 -12.32 4.11
C HIS A 59 7.01 -13.52 3.31
N ASP A 60 8.19 -13.43 2.70
CA ASP A 60 8.75 -14.51 1.91
C ASP A 60 9.34 -15.60 2.81
N ALA A 61 8.84 -16.82 2.66
CA ALA A 61 9.42 -18.02 3.22
C ALA A 61 9.72 -19.00 2.08
N GLY A 62 10.99 -19.43 1.96
CA GLY A 62 11.40 -20.39 0.93
C GLY A 62 11.03 -21.84 1.26
N ASP A 63 10.65 -22.11 2.51
CA ASP A 63 10.27 -23.44 3.00
C ASP A 63 9.40 -23.34 4.27
N PRO A 64 8.77 -24.46 4.70
CA PRO A 64 7.94 -24.48 5.90
C PRO A 64 8.67 -24.14 7.22
N GLU A 65 9.98 -24.37 7.32
CA GLU A 65 10.73 -24.05 8.53
C GLU A 65 10.94 -22.52 8.65
N ALA A 66 11.27 -21.86 7.54
CA ALA A 66 11.32 -20.41 7.44
C ALA A 66 9.95 -19.79 7.72
N LEU A 67 8.88 -20.37 7.18
CA LEU A 67 7.49 -19.93 7.40
C LEU A 67 7.13 -19.93 8.90
N ALA A 68 7.44 -21.01 9.61
CA ALA A 68 7.15 -21.12 11.04
C ALA A 68 7.88 -20.05 11.88
N LYS A 69 9.06 -19.59 11.43
CA LYS A 69 9.86 -18.56 12.11
C LYS A 69 9.36 -17.14 11.84
N LEU A 70 8.62 -16.89 10.75
CA LEU A 70 8.15 -15.55 10.39
C LEU A 70 7.30 -14.92 11.50
N ALA A 71 6.41 -15.67 12.14
CA ALA A 71 5.50 -15.15 13.18
C ALA A 71 6.24 -14.43 14.32
N ALA A 72 7.46 -14.87 14.66
CA ALA A 72 8.26 -14.24 15.71
C ALA A 72 8.69 -12.80 15.37
N LEU A 73 8.72 -12.44 14.08
CA LEU A 73 9.10 -11.13 13.56
C LEU A 73 7.97 -10.08 13.61
N TYR A 74 6.74 -10.50 13.91
CA TYR A 74 5.56 -9.64 14.05
C TYR A 74 5.34 -9.24 15.50
N PRO A 75 4.72 -8.08 15.81
CA PRO A 75 4.39 -7.71 17.17
C PRO A 75 3.49 -8.75 17.86
N ALA A 76 3.72 -9.03 19.14
CA ALA A 76 2.95 -10.04 19.86
C ALA A 76 1.45 -9.69 19.98
N LYS A 77 1.18 -8.39 20.09
CA LYS A 77 -0.16 -7.78 20.13
C LYS A 77 -0.09 -6.43 19.44
N ALA A 78 -1.19 -6.03 18.82
CA ALA A 78 -1.34 -4.71 18.25
C ALA A 78 -2.73 -4.16 18.55
N SER A 79 -2.82 -2.84 18.65
CA SER A 79 -4.08 -2.09 18.71
C SER A 79 -4.18 -1.28 17.43
N TRP A 80 -5.37 -1.26 16.84
CA TRP A 80 -5.60 -0.74 15.50
C TRP A 80 -6.71 0.29 15.52
N THR A 81 -6.45 1.41 14.86
CA THR A 81 -7.50 2.29 14.36
C THR A 81 -7.91 1.80 12.98
N ILE A 82 -9.20 1.54 12.78
CA ILE A 82 -9.74 1.13 11.48
C ILE A 82 -10.22 2.38 10.74
N ALA A 83 -9.68 2.57 9.54
CA ALA A 83 -9.85 3.77 8.76
C ALA A 83 -10.57 3.52 7.44
N LEU A 84 -11.32 4.52 6.99
CA LEU A 84 -11.87 4.62 5.64
C LEU A 84 -12.13 6.09 5.30
N ASP A 85 -11.69 6.53 4.12
CA ASP A 85 -11.92 7.87 3.58
C ASP A 85 -11.48 8.98 4.56
N GLY A 86 -10.33 8.79 5.20
CA GLY A 86 -9.77 9.75 6.15
C GLY A 86 -10.46 9.78 7.52
N LYS A 87 -11.28 8.77 7.86
CA LYS A 87 -12.05 8.72 9.12
C LYS A 87 -11.80 7.45 9.90
N ASN A 88 -11.75 7.58 11.22
CA ASN A 88 -11.85 6.44 12.13
C ASN A 88 -13.29 5.91 12.13
N ILE A 89 -13.45 4.65 11.74
CA ILE A 89 -14.73 3.93 11.71
C ILE A 89 -14.81 2.80 12.75
N GLY A 90 -13.77 2.63 13.56
CA GLY A 90 -13.71 1.61 14.60
C GLY A 90 -12.30 1.40 15.15
N SER A 91 -12.20 0.56 16.16
CA SER A 91 -10.92 0.12 16.70
C SER A 91 -10.99 -1.34 17.10
N VAL A 92 -9.90 -2.05 16.90
CA VAL A 92 -9.77 -3.47 17.25
C VAL A 92 -8.39 -3.73 17.84
N ALA A 93 -8.24 -4.81 18.58
CA ALA A 93 -6.96 -5.34 18.99
C ALA A 93 -6.76 -6.74 18.41
N SER A 94 -5.52 -7.10 18.13
CA SER A 94 -5.16 -8.39 17.56
C SER A 94 -4.01 -9.03 18.34
N VAL A 95 -3.85 -10.33 18.12
CA VAL A 95 -2.77 -11.14 18.69
C VAL A 95 -2.18 -11.99 17.57
N ARG A 96 -0.85 -11.97 17.45
CA ARG A 96 -0.16 -12.83 16.49
C ARG A 96 -0.35 -14.32 16.84
N PRO A 97 -0.43 -15.22 15.85
CA PRO A 97 -0.35 -16.65 16.11
C PRO A 97 1.05 -17.03 16.59
N ARG A 98 1.21 -18.26 17.10
CA ARG A 98 2.54 -18.78 17.48
C ARG A 98 3.41 -19.05 16.25
N THR A 99 2.80 -19.51 15.17
CA THR A 99 3.42 -19.90 13.90
C THR A 99 2.41 -19.65 12.78
N TYR A 100 2.90 -19.42 11.56
CA TYR A 100 2.06 -19.51 10.36
C TYR A 100 2.14 -20.94 9.82
N GLU A 101 0.99 -21.56 9.52
CA GLU A 101 0.92 -22.93 8.99
C GLU A 101 0.86 -22.97 7.46
N ARG A 102 0.43 -21.87 6.84
CA ARG A 102 0.29 -21.73 5.39
C ARG A 102 0.90 -20.41 4.95
N TYR A 103 1.46 -20.37 3.75
CA TYR A 103 2.01 -19.13 3.16
C TYR A 103 0.96 -18.01 3.12
N ARG A 104 -0.28 -18.35 2.77
CA ARG A 104 -1.40 -17.40 2.76
C ARG A 104 -1.78 -16.83 4.14
N ASP A 105 -1.31 -17.43 5.23
CA ASP A 105 -1.63 -16.97 6.59
C ASP A 105 -0.62 -15.95 7.10
N VAL A 106 0.47 -15.69 6.35
CA VAL A 106 1.54 -14.80 6.76
C VAL A 106 1.03 -13.37 7.01
N GLY A 107 1.40 -12.83 8.17
CA GLY A 107 0.95 -11.52 8.65
C GLY A 107 -0.46 -11.51 9.27
N LEU A 108 -1.22 -12.61 9.23
CA LEU A 108 -2.55 -12.64 9.86
C LEU A 108 -2.46 -12.69 11.38
N GLU A 109 -3.21 -11.79 12.00
CA GLU A 109 -3.40 -11.71 13.43
C GLU A 109 -4.89 -11.83 13.76
N ALA A 110 -5.20 -12.74 14.68
CA ALA A 110 -6.56 -12.94 15.13
C ALA A 110 -6.99 -11.77 16.02
N LEU A 111 -8.23 -11.31 15.85
CA LEU A 111 -8.78 -10.29 16.75
C LEU A 111 -8.96 -10.84 18.16
N THR A 112 -8.79 -9.98 19.17
CA THR A 112 -9.11 -10.32 20.54
C THR A 112 -10.63 -10.52 20.71
N PRO A 113 -11.09 -11.35 21.67
CA PRO A 113 -12.53 -11.62 21.86
C PRO A 113 -13.39 -10.36 22.09
N ASP A 114 -12.82 -9.30 22.66
CA ASP A 114 -13.53 -8.05 22.94
C ASP A 114 -13.60 -7.09 21.73
N SER A 115 -12.87 -7.39 20.65
CA SER A 115 -12.83 -6.57 19.45
C SER A 115 -14.11 -6.70 18.63
N LYS A 116 -14.64 -5.55 18.19
CA LYS A 116 -15.80 -5.49 17.29
C LYS A 116 -15.37 -4.87 15.97
N ALA A 117 -15.08 -5.72 14.99
CA ALA A 117 -14.66 -5.29 13.66
C ALA A 117 -15.79 -4.54 12.93
N PRO A 118 -15.54 -3.32 12.40
CA PRO A 118 -16.47 -2.71 11.45
C PRO A 118 -16.53 -3.56 10.16
N ALA A 119 -17.72 -3.63 9.55
CA ALA A 119 -17.96 -4.48 8.40
C ALA A 119 -18.75 -3.73 7.32
N ILE A 120 -18.18 -3.63 6.12
CA ILE A 120 -18.78 -2.89 4.99
C ILE A 120 -18.95 -3.85 3.81
N ARG A 121 -20.19 -4.07 3.35
CA ARG A 121 -20.46 -4.98 2.23
C ARG A 121 -20.37 -4.30 0.87
N SER A 122 -20.73 -3.02 0.82
CA SER A 122 -20.74 -2.25 -0.42
C SER A 122 -19.33 -2.17 -1.02
N GLY A 123 -19.20 -2.60 -2.28
CA GLY A 123 -17.94 -2.54 -3.01
C GLY A 123 -16.97 -3.67 -2.71
N ALA A 124 -17.33 -4.67 -1.91
CA ALA A 124 -16.47 -5.82 -1.60
C ALA A 124 -16.06 -6.60 -2.86
N GLN A 125 -16.92 -6.64 -3.89
CA GLN A 125 -16.64 -7.28 -5.18
C GLN A 125 -15.48 -6.64 -5.96
N ALA A 126 -15.02 -5.45 -5.56
CA ALA A 126 -13.83 -4.83 -6.15
C ALA A 126 -12.51 -5.41 -5.64
N PHE A 127 -12.57 -6.27 -4.61
CA PHE A 127 -11.44 -6.77 -3.84
C PHE A 127 -11.34 -8.29 -3.96
N GLU A 128 -11.64 -8.82 -5.14
CA GLU A 128 -11.48 -10.25 -5.43
C GLU A 128 -10.03 -10.68 -5.19
N THR A 129 -9.89 -11.85 -4.57
CA THR A 129 -8.63 -12.53 -4.26
C THR A 129 -8.56 -13.80 -5.10
N TRP A 130 -7.41 -14.47 -5.10
CA TRP A 130 -7.29 -15.81 -5.69
C TRP A 130 -8.29 -16.81 -5.10
N ASP A 131 -8.57 -16.69 -3.79
CA ASP A 131 -9.54 -17.51 -3.06
C ASP A 131 -11.01 -17.07 -3.29
N GLY A 132 -11.24 -16.08 -4.15
CA GLY A 132 -12.56 -15.60 -4.55
C GLY A 132 -12.93 -14.22 -4.02
N THR A 133 -14.21 -13.86 -4.15
CA THR A 133 -14.72 -12.55 -3.75
C THR A 133 -14.96 -12.48 -2.23
N PRO A 134 -14.38 -11.51 -1.51
CA PRO A 134 -14.62 -11.37 -0.08
C PRO A 134 -16.06 -10.88 0.20
N ARG A 135 -16.60 -11.31 1.34
CA ARG A 135 -17.94 -10.89 1.78
C ARG A 135 -18.02 -9.42 2.18
N TYR A 136 -16.90 -8.87 2.64
CA TYR A 136 -16.76 -7.51 3.13
C TYR A 136 -15.57 -6.85 2.47
N ARG A 137 -15.66 -5.53 2.29
CA ARG A 137 -14.57 -4.69 1.81
C ARG A 137 -13.42 -4.72 2.85
N PRO A 138 -12.16 -4.93 2.42
CA PRO A 138 -11.00 -4.73 3.28
C PRO A 138 -10.88 -3.26 3.72
N LEU A 139 -10.42 -3.03 4.94
CA LEU A 139 -10.31 -1.69 5.53
C LEU A 139 -8.88 -1.44 6.02
N ALA A 140 -8.38 -0.22 5.90
CA ALA A 140 -7.07 0.13 6.42
C ALA A 140 -7.06 0.01 7.96
N ALA A 141 -5.99 -0.58 8.50
CA ALA A 141 -5.78 -0.74 9.93
C ALA A 141 -4.40 -0.15 10.29
N VAL A 142 -4.37 0.92 11.08
CA VAL A 142 -3.13 1.62 11.45
C VAL A 142 -2.92 1.57 12.97
N SER A 143 -1.70 1.29 13.42
CA SER A 143 -1.41 1.09 14.85
C SER A 143 -1.38 2.39 15.66
N ARG A 144 -1.30 3.53 14.97
CA ARG A 144 -1.40 4.89 15.52
C ARG A 144 -2.67 5.57 15.02
N PRO A 145 -3.17 6.63 15.68
CA PRO A 145 -4.35 7.36 15.22
C PRO A 145 -4.07 8.28 14.01
N ASN A 146 -3.17 7.89 13.12
CA ASN A 146 -2.77 8.61 11.91
C ASN A 146 -3.55 8.02 10.74
N PHE A 147 -4.77 8.52 10.52
CA PHE A 147 -5.69 7.98 9.50
C PHE A 147 -6.32 9.06 8.63
N SER A 148 -6.00 10.34 8.85
CA SER A 148 -6.57 11.43 8.08
C SER A 148 -6.10 11.36 6.63
N ASP A 149 -6.96 11.75 5.69
CA ASP A 149 -6.59 11.95 4.28
C ASP A 149 -6.40 13.46 4.01
N PRO A 150 -5.22 14.04 4.29
CA PRO A 150 -4.96 15.47 4.06
C PRO A 150 -5.05 15.85 2.58
N ASP A 151 -4.82 14.89 1.68
CA ASP A 151 -4.87 15.11 0.24
C ASP A 151 -6.28 14.99 -0.34
N HIS A 152 -7.27 14.61 0.49
CA HIS A 152 -8.68 14.57 0.12
C HIS A 152 -8.91 13.90 -1.23
N TRP A 153 -8.38 12.70 -1.40
CA TRP A 153 -8.57 11.92 -2.63
C TRP A 153 -10.07 11.68 -2.85
N LYS A 154 -10.58 12.12 -4.00
CA LYS A 154 -12.00 11.95 -4.38
C LYS A 154 -12.15 11.40 -5.78
N PRO A 155 -13.18 10.57 -6.02
CA PRO A 155 -13.54 10.15 -7.36
C PRO A 155 -13.75 11.35 -8.27
N PHE A 156 -13.26 11.27 -9.51
CA PHE A 156 -13.50 12.28 -10.53
C PHE A 156 -13.58 11.65 -11.91
N ARG A 157 -14.10 12.38 -12.89
CA ARG A 157 -14.14 11.95 -14.29
C ARG A 157 -12.94 12.51 -15.06
N PRO A 158 -12.05 11.67 -15.60
CA PRO A 158 -10.91 12.14 -16.39
C PRO A 158 -11.32 12.83 -17.68
N SER A 159 -10.53 13.81 -18.12
CA SER A 159 -10.69 14.43 -19.44
C SER A 159 -10.20 13.50 -20.55
N ALA A 160 -10.64 13.72 -21.79
CA ALA A 160 -10.16 12.93 -22.94
C ALA A 160 -8.64 13.01 -23.11
N SER A 161 -8.05 14.20 -22.94
CA SER A 161 -6.60 14.40 -23.00
C SER A 161 -5.85 13.59 -21.94
N LEU A 162 -6.39 13.52 -20.72
CA LEU A 162 -5.78 12.74 -19.64
C LEU A 162 -5.92 11.24 -19.91
N GLY A 163 -7.06 10.81 -20.45
CA GLY A 163 -7.27 9.44 -20.93
C GLY A 163 -6.24 9.04 -21.99
N GLN A 164 -5.97 9.89 -22.97
CA GLN A 164 -4.95 9.64 -24.00
C GLN A 164 -3.53 9.50 -23.41
N GLN A 165 -3.16 10.35 -22.44
CA GLN A 165 -1.88 10.22 -21.75
C GLN A 165 -1.77 8.89 -21.01
N ALA A 166 -2.84 8.48 -20.31
CA ALA A 166 -2.90 7.22 -19.60
C ALA A 166 -2.88 6.01 -20.54
N HIS A 167 -3.53 6.09 -21.72
CA HIS A 167 -3.46 5.05 -22.76
C HIS A 167 -2.03 4.88 -23.28
N ALA A 168 -1.30 5.97 -23.50
CA ALA A 168 0.10 5.91 -23.91
C ALA A 168 0.98 5.26 -22.83
N ALA A 169 0.77 5.62 -21.56
CA ALA A 169 1.48 5.03 -20.43
C ALA A 169 1.16 3.54 -20.25
N PHE A 170 -0.12 3.16 -20.38
CA PHE A 170 -0.58 1.78 -20.32
C PHE A 170 0.12 0.91 -21.35
N ARG A 171 0.14 1.34 -22.63
CA ARG A 171 0.86 0.61 -23.69
C ARG A 171 2.34 0.41 -23.39
N LYS A 172 2.99 1.41 -22.78
CA LYS A 172 4.39 1.32 -22.36
C LYS A 172 4.58 0.31 -21.21
N ALA A 173 3.65 0.26 -20.27
CA ALA A 173 3.70 -0.66 -19.13
C ALA A 173 3.44 -2.11 -19.56
N ILE A 174 2.40 -2.37 -20.38
CA ILE A 174 2.06 -3.73 -20.84
C ILE A 174 3.04 -4.28 -21.89
N ALA A 175 3.76 -3.41 -22.61
CA ALA A 175 4.80 -3.84 -23.55
C ALA A 175 5.96 -4.61 -22.87
N LEU A 176 5.96 -4.66 -21.54
CA LEU A 176 6.89 -5.42 -20.72
C LEU A 176 6.40 -6.84 -20.40
N ASP A 177 5.14 -7.19 -20.70
CA ASP A 177 4.60 -8.54 -20.44
C ASP A 177 4.60 -9.44 -21.71
N PRO A 178 5.38 -10.54 -21.73
CA PRO A 178 5.51 -11.45 -22.88
C PRO A 178 4.36 -12.47 -23.09
N GLY A 179 3.18 -12.30 -22.49
CA GLY A 179 2.11 -13.31 -22.49
C GLY A 179 1.15 -13.30 -23.69
N CYS A 180 1.62 -13.79 -24.85
CA CYS A 180 0.75 -14.28 -25.94
C CYS A 180 1.51 -15.33 -26.77
N ASP A 181 2.84 -15.14 -26.92
CA ASP A 181 3.79 -16.04 -27.62
C ASP A 181 5.26 -15.75 -27.19
N ASN A 182 5.50 -15.30 -25.95
CA ASN A 182 6.81 -14.75 -25.53
C ASN A 182 7.30 -13.55 -26.35
N ARG A 183 6.38 -12.80 -26.98
CA ARG A 183 6.69 -11.57 -27.73
C ARG A 183 6.01 -10.37 -27.08
N PRO A 184 6.73 -9.27 -26.80
CA PRO A 184 6.10 -8.06 -26.29
C PRO A 184 5.15 -7.51 -27.35
N THR A 185 3.84 -7.64 -27.14
CA THR A 185 2.84 -7.13 -28.08
C THR A 185 2.66 -5.62 -27.85
N ARG A 186 3.63 -4.83 -28.33
CA ARG A 186 3.59 -3.36 -28.34
C ARG A 186 2.39 -2.78 -29.12
N ASP A 187 1.65 -3.62 -29.83
CA ASP A 187 0.56 -3.25 -30.73
C ASP A 187 -0.83 -3.41 -30.12
N TYR A 188 -0.99 -3.25 -28.80
CA TYR A 188 -2.33 -3.22 -28.19
C TYR A 188 -3.09 -1.99 -28.72
N PRO A 189 -4.19 -2.16 -29.50
CA PRO A 189 -4.91 -1.04 -30.08
C PRO A 189 -5.50 -0.17 -28.99
N GLU A 190 -5.52 1.15 -29.19
CA GLU A 190 -6.10 2.08 -28.22
C GLU A 190 -7.56 1.75 -27.91
N ALA A 191 -8.32 1.32 -28.92
CA ALA A 191 -9.72 0.90 -28.76
C ALA A 191 -9.91 -0.33 -27.85
N TYR A 192 -8.83 -1.05 -27.52
CA TYR A 192 -8.87 -2.20 -26.61
C TYR A 192 -8.46 -1.82 -25.19
N ILE A 193 -8.14 -0.55 -24.93
CA ILE A 193 -7.81 -0.06 -23.60
C ILE A 193 -9.04 0.67 -23.08
N GLN A 194 -9.50 0.25 -21.91
CA GLN A 194 -10.62 0.86 -21.22
C GLN A 194 -10.09 1.61 -20.00
N LEU A 195 -10.39 2.91 -19.93
CA LEU A 195 -10.32 3.64 -18.67
C LEU A 195 -11.40 3.08 -17.75
N LEU A 196 -11.00 2.59 -16.59
CA LEU A 196 -11.96 2.14 -15.60
C LEU A 196 -12.73 3.33 -15.05
N GLU A 197 -13.97 3.13 -14.63
CA GLU A 197 -14.80 4.18 -14.00
C GLU A 197 -14.20 4.71 -12.69
N LYS A 198 -13.10 4.12 -12.22
CA LYS A 198 -12.38 4.50 -11.01
C LYS A 198 -11.18 5.37 -11.35
N ALA A 199 -11.33 6.66 -11.10
CA ALA A 199 -10.25 7.64 -11.14
C ALA A 199 -10.40 8.59 -9.96
N TYR A 200 -9.28 9.02 -9.37
CA TYR A 200 -9.27 9.87 -8.18
C TYR A 200 -8.39 11.08 -8.39
N ARG A 201 -8.77 12.19 -7.77
CA ARG A 201 -7.99 13.44 -7.78
C ARG A 201 -7.77 13.90 -6.34
N SER A 202 -6.55 14.30 -6.02
CA SER A 202 -6.23 14.94 -4.75
C SER A 202 -6.52 16.45 -4.78
N SER A 203 -6.62 17.06 -3.61
CA SER A 203 -6.69 18.52 -3.41
C SER A 203 -5.46 19.25 -3.94
N ARG A 204 -4.32 18.55 -4.06
CA ARG A 204 -3.07 19.06 -4.66
C ARG A 204 -3.04 18.97 -6.19
N GLY A 205 -4.04 18.34 -6.80
CA GLY A 205 -4.16 18.20 -8.25
C GLY A 205 -3.56 16.92 -8.83
N ASP A 206 -2.92 16.09 -8.00
CA ASP A 206 -2.48 14.74 -8.39
C ASP A 206 -3.67 13.88 -8.80
N VAL A 207 -3.44 12.93 -9.69
CA VAL A 207 -4.49 12.12 -10.28
C VAL A 207 -4.10 10.64 -10.26
N LEU A 208 -5.01 9.79 -9.80
CA LEU A 208 -4.92 8.33 -9.94
C LEU A 208 -5.88 7.86 -11.03
N LEU A 209 -5.36 7.01 -11.91
CA LEU A 209 -6.11 6.42 -13.01
C LEU A 209 -5.93 4.92 -12.99
N ALA A 210 -7.03 4.19 -13.16
CA ALA A 210 -7.01 2.76 -13.37
C ALA A 210 -7.47 2.45 -14.80
N LEU A 211 -6.73 1.59 -15.48
CA LEU A 211 -7.01 1.16 -16.85
C LEU A 211 -7.01 -0.35 -16.91
N ARG A 212 -7.68 -0.91 -17.92
CA ARG A 212 -7.58 -2.33 -18.23
C ARG A 212 -7.58 -2.57 -19.72
N ALA A 213 -7.09 -3.73 -20.12
CA ALA A 213 -7.41 -4.29 -21.42
C ALA A 213 -8.89 -4.70 -21.46
N ASP A 214 -9.56 -4.49 -22.60
CA ASP A 214 -10.90 -5.01 -22.88
C ASP A 214 -10.83 -6.55 -22.93
N PRO A 215 -11.46 -7.27 -21.98
CA PRO A 215 -11.39 -8.73 -21.94
C PRO A 215 -11.95 -9.39 -23.19
N SER A 216 -12.97 -8.78 -23.82
CA SER A 216 -13.60 -9.32 -25.04
C SER A 216 -12.73 -9.18 -26.29
N LYS A 217 -11.69 -8.34 -26.20
CA LYS A 217 -10.74 -8.06 -27.29
C LYS A 217 -9.34 -8.57 -26.97
N ASN A 218 -9.14 -9.15 -25.78
CA ASN A 218 -7.86 -9.69 -25.38
C ASN A 218 -7.52 -10.88 -26.28
N ARG A 219 -6.39 -10.75 -27.00
CA ARG A 219 -5.94 -11.77 -27.96
C ARG A 219 -5.33 -12.98 -27.28
N CYS A 220 -4.92 -12.84 -26.02
CA CYS A 220 -4.11 -13.83 -25.32
C CYS A 220 -4.95 -14.79 -24.45
N ASP A 221 -6.28 -14.63 -24.40
CA ASP A 221 -7.18 -15.31 -23.45
C ASP A 221 -6.69 -15.26 -21.99
N VAL A 222 -5.83 -14.29 -21.69
CA VAL A 222 -5.31 -14.05 -20.34
C VAL A 222 -6.44 -13.35 -19.58
N GLN A 223 -7.26 -14.15 -18.90
CA GLN A 223 -8.30 -13.67 -17.98
C GLN A 223 -7.74 -13.36 -16.58
N ASP A 224 -6.42 -13.33 -16.45
CA ASP A 224 -5.73 -13.23 -15.17
C ASP A 224 -6.10 -11.93 -14.45
N ALA A 225 -6.31 -12.06 -13.13
CA ALA A 225 -6.70 -10.97 -12.25
C ALA A 225 -5.73 -9.76 -12.36
N GLU A 226 -4.47 -10.05 -12.68
CA GLU A 226 -3.36 -9.12 -12.85
C GLU A 226 -3.65 -8.02 -13.88
N TRP A 227 -4.41 -8.29 -14.94
CA TRP A 227 -4.68 -7.30 -16.00
C TRP A 227 -6.04 -6.62 -15.88
N ARG A 228 -6.81 -6.98 -14.85
CA ARG A 228 -8.13 -6.38 -14.61
C ARG A 228 -8.06 -4.91 -14.20
N SER A 229 -6.90 -4.47 -13.69
CA SER A 229 -6.70 -3.09 -13.26
C SER A 229 -5.21 -2.72 -13.16
N VAL A 230 -4.77 -1.80 -14.00
CA VAL A 230 -3.42 -1.22 -14.01
C VAL A 230 -3.50 0.24 -13.59
N TRP A 231 -2.76 0.60 -12.55
CA TRP A 231 -2.85 1.91 -11.91
C TRP A 231 -1.66 2.80 -12.23
N PHE A 232 -1.96 4.09 -12.39
CA PHE A 232 -1.00 5.14 -12.65
C PHE A 232 -1.26 6.35 -11.76
N LEU A 233 -0.19 6.97 -11.28
CA LEU A 233 -0.19 8.33 -10.72
C LEU A 233 0.16 9.31 -11.84
N VAL A 234 -0.59 10.41 -11.95
CA VAL A 234 -0.28 11.56 -12.80
C VAL A 234 -0.03 12.77 -11.91
N ARG A 235 1.19 13.33 -11.99
CA ARG A 235 1.64 14.54 -11.29
C ARG A 235 2.47 15.39 -12.24
N ASP A 236 2.18 16.69 -12.33
CA ASP A 236 2.96 17.62 -13.17
C ASP A 236 3.17 17.13 -14.62
N ASN A 237 2.15 16.46 -15.18
CA ASN A 237 2.17 15.76 -16.49
C ASN A 237 3.10 14.54 -16.60
N ALA A 238 3.79 14.15 -15.53
CA ALA A 238 4.48 12.87 -15.44
C ALA A 238 3.48 11.76 -15.10
N VAL A 239 3.54 10.65 -15.83
CA VAL A 239 2.71 9.46 -15.59
C VAL A 239 3.61 8.35 -15.04
N THR A 240 3.37 7.98 -13.79
CA THR A 240 4.11 6.94 -13.06
C THR A 240 3.24 5.70 -12.93
N TRP A 241 3.77 4.56 -13.36
CA TRP A 241 3.11 3.27 -13.17
C TRP A 241 3.25 2.82 -11.70
N ILE A 242 2.14 2.42 -11.08
CA ILE A 242 2.10 1.92 -9.70
C ILE A 242 2.18 0.39 -9.69
N GLY A 243 1.34 -0.24 -10.51
CA GLY A 243 1.23 -1.69 -10.56
C GLY A 243 0.00 -2.15 -11.32
N ASN A 244 -0.13 -3.46 -11.45
CA ASN A 244 -1.24 -4.19 -12.06
C ASN A 244 -1.90 -5.09 -11.00
N GLY A 245 -3.10 -5.58 -11.28
CA GLY A 245 -3.89 -6.39 -10.34
C GLY A 245 -4.32 -5.64 -9.08
N LEU A 246 -4.34 -4.29 -9.11
CA LEU A 246 -4.55 -3.51 -7.90
C LEU A 246 -6.00 -3.03 -7.73
N ALA A 247 -6.43 -2.92 -6.47
CA ALA A 247 -7.67 -2.26 -6.06
C ALA A 247 -7.40 -1.31 -4.88
N LEU A 248 -7.70 -0.02 -5.03
CA LEU A 248 -7.50 0.97 -3.97
C LEU A 248 -8.39 0.67 -2.75
N ILE A 249 -7.77 0.38 -1.62
CA ILE A 249 -8.43 0.16 -0.32
C ILE A 249 -8.76 1.51 0.31
N ASP A 250 -7.76 2.37 0.48
CA ASP A 250 -7.90 3.64 1.17
C ASP A 250 -6.72 4.58 0.84
N ALA A 251 -6.90 5.86 1.16
CA ALA A 251 -5.84 6.86 1.14
C ALA A 251 -5.78 7.54 2.52
N GLY A 252 -4.58 7.68 3.08
CA GLY A 252 -4.41 8.28 4.39
C GLY A 252 -2.94 8.57 4.71
N ASP A 253 -2.73 9.57 5.55
CA ASP A 253 -1.43 9.94 6.12
C ASP A 253 -1.14 9.00 7.29
N TYR A 254 -0.57 7.84 6.97
CA TYR A 254 -0.39 6.76 7.92
C TYR A 254 0.90 6.93 8.73
N ASP A 255 1.89 7.66 8.21
CA ASP A 255 3.13 7.98 8.93
C ASP A 255 3.09 9.34 9.66
N GLY A 256 2.09 10.18 9.40
CA GLY A 256 1.88 11.48 10.05
C GLY A 256 2.72 12.61 9.44
N ASP A 257 3.18 12.47 8.20
CA ASP A 257 4.00 13.45 7.51
C ASP A 257 3.21 14.57 6.79
N GLY A 258 1.87 14.48 6.81
CA GLY A 258 0.95 15.42 6.19
C GLY A 258 0.68 15.16 4.71
N ILE A 259 1.09 14.01 4.17
CA ILE A 259 0.80 13.55 2.81
C ILE A 259 0.10 12.20 2.90
N SER A 260 -0.88 11.94 2.02
CA SER A 260 -1.56 10.66 2.02
C SER A 260 -0.73 9.60 1.30
N GLU A 261 -0.49 8.46 1.94
CA GLU A 261 -0.16 7.20 1.27
C GLU A 261 -1.41 6.61 0.61
N LEU A 262 -1.18 5.74 -0.38
CA LEU A 262 -2.23 4.99 -1.06
C LEU A 262 -2.04 3.51 -0.77
N LEU A 263 -3.05 2.89 -0.15
CA LEU A 263 -3.05 1.47 0.16
C LEU A 263 -3.91 0.72 -0.85
N PHE A 264 -3.31 -0.25 -1.52
CA PHE A 264 -3.98 -1.12 -2.50
C PHE A 264 -3.97 -2.56 -2.04
N GLN A 265 -5.04 -3.29 -2.36
CA GLN A 265 -4.98 -4.74 -2.52
C GLN A 265 -4.32 -5.07 -3.84
N SER A 266 -3.47 -6.09 -3.85
CA SER A 266 -2.89 -6.73 -5.04
C SER A 266 -3.47 -8.13 -5.16
N SER A 267 -3.83 -8.55 -6.37
CA SER A 267 -4.26 -9.91 -6.67
C SER A 267 -3.72 -10.37 -8.01
N GLY A 268 -3.26 -11.62 -8.05
CA GLY A 268 -2.69 -12.26 -9.23
C GLY A 268 -2.84 -13.78 -9.22
N TYR A 269 -2.16 -14.45 -10.14
CA TYR A 269 -2.24 -15.90 -10.22
C TYR A 269 -1.49 -16.54 -9.04
N ASN A 270 -2.20 -17.31 -8.21
CA ASN A 270 -1.62 -17.95 -7.02
C ASN A 270 -0.90 -16.95 -6.08
N LEU A 271 -1.33 -15.70 -6.08
CA LEU A 271 -0.68 -14.60 -5.37
C LEU A 271 -1.73 -13.57 -4.96
N ASP A 272 -1.69 -13.15 -3.71
CA ASP A 272 -2.40 -11.96 -3.25
C ASP A 272 -1.47 -11.13 -2.36
N GLY A 273 -1.84 -9.88 -2.12
CA GLY A 273 -0.96 -8.97 -1.39
C GLY A 273 -1.54 -7.60 -1.15
N TYR A 274 -0.68 -6.72 -0.66
CA TYR A 274 -0.92 -5.30 -0.55
C TYR A 274 0.24 -4.51 -1.13
N VAL A 275 -0.10 -3.35 -1.68
CA VAL A 275 0.88 -2.36 -2.13
C VAL A 275 0.62 -1.07 -1.35
N LEU A 276 1.65 -0.60 -0.65
CA LEU A 276 1.66 0.74 -0.06
C LEU A 276 2.47 1.65 -0.97
N PHE A 277 1.81 2.62 -1.57
CA PHE A 277 2.43 3.58 -2.47
C PHE A 277 2.59 4.93 -1.79
N ASN A 278 3.84 5.39 -1.66
CA ASN A 278 4.15 6.71 -1.13
C ASN A 278 4.05 7.73 -2.27
N VAL A 279 3.09 8.65 -2.12
CA VAL A 279 2.77 9.65 -3.13
C VAL A 279 3.89 10.70 -3.26
N ARG A 280 4.64 10.99 -2.20
CA ARG A 280 5.70 12.02 -2.17
C ARG A 280 6.84 11.70 -3.12
N ASP A 281 7.39 10.49 -3.01
CA ASP A 281 8.57 10.05 -3.77
C ASP A 281 8.25 9.04 -4.87
N ALA A 282 6.97 8.67 -5.02
CA ALA A 282 6.48 7.72 -6.00
C ALA A 282 7.09 6.32 -5.87
N THR A 283 7.39 5.90 -4.63
CA THR A 283 7.86 4.55 -4.32
C THR A 283 6.73 3.63 -3.86
N ALA A 284 6.93 2.32 -4.03
CA ALA A 284 5.97 1.29 -3.63
C ALA A 284 6.66 0.25 -2.75
N GLN A 285 6.02 -0.11 -1.64
CA GLN A 285 6.34 -1.29 -0.84
C GLN A 285 5.31 -2.37 -1.10
N ARG A 286 5.76 -3.63 -1.19
CA ARG A 286 4.91 -4.77 -1.52
C ARG A 286 4.99 -5.81 -0.41
N PHE A 287 3.82 -6.25 0.02
CA PHE A 287 3.65 -7.38 0.93
C PHE A 287 2.79 -8.40 0.21
N GLU A 288 3.34 -9.55 -0.13
CA GLU A 288 2.65 -10.54 -0.97
C GLU A 288 2.72 -11.92 -0.32
N TRP A 289 1.78 -12.81 -0.66
CA TRP A 289 1.78 -14.21 -0.24
C TRP A 289 1.27 -15.09 -1.36
N SER A 290 1.76 -16.33 -1.39
CA SER A 290 1.29 -17.36 -2.29
C SER A 290 0.33 -18.34 -1.61
N TYR A 291 -0.44 -19.07 -2.41
CA TYR A 291 -1.30 -20.16 -1.92
C TYR A 291 -0.62 -21.54 -1.97
N HIS A 292 0.59 -21.62 -2.54
CA HIS A 292 1.36 -22.85 -2.72
C HIS A 292 2.81 -22.71 -2.26
#